data_AF-T1GLN2-F1
#
_entry.id   AF-T1GLN2-F1
#
_cell.length_a   1.000
_cell.length_b   1.000
_cell.length_c   1.000
_cell.angle_alpha   90.00
_cell.angle_beta   90.00
_cell.angle_gamma   90.00
#
_symmetry.space_group_name_H-M   'P 1'
#
loop_
_entity.id
_entity.type
_entity.pdbx_description
1 polymer ?
#
loop_
_entity_poly.entity_id
_entity_poly.type
_entity_poly.pdbx_seq_one_letter_code
_entity_poly.pdbx_strand_id
1 'polypeptide(L)'
;MFLIKYFNEKGLYFLCLFFFFFSIFCYLFQKGDRLLDIPCKVCGDRSSGKHYGIYSCDGCSGFFKRSIHRNRIYTCKATGELKGRCPVDKTHRNQCRACRLSKCFQSAMNKDEYIMFLEN
;
A
#
# COMPACT_ATOMS: atom_id res chain seq x y z
N MET A 1 -15.58 -13.22 -30.16
CA MET A 1 -14.90 -13.02 -31.46
C MET A 1 -15.51 -11.80 -32.19
N PHE A 2 -15.41 -10.61 -31.59
CA PHE A 2 -15.88 -9.34 -32.16
C PHE A 2 -14.72 -8.32 -32.17
N LEU A 3 -13.51 -8.81 -32.41
CA LEU A 3 -12.26 -8.13 -32.06
C LEU A 3 -11.42 -7.63 -33.25
N ILE A 4 -11.84 -7.74 -34.52
CA ILE A 4 -10.91 -7.46 -35.65
C ILE A 4 -11.58 -6.76 -36.85
N LYS A 5 -12.32 -5.66 -36.65
CA LYS A 5 -12.70 -4.82 -37.82
C LYS A 5 -12.77 -3.31 -37.61
N TYR A 6 -12.46 -2.82 -36.41
CA TYR A 6 -12.44 -1.37 -36.13
C TYR A 6 -11.02 -0.83 -36.00
N PHE A 7 -10.15 -1.29 -36.91
CA PHE A 7 -8.73 -0.98 -36.94
C PHE A 7 -8.42 -0.20 -38.23
N ASN A 8 -8.98 1.01 -38.40
CA ASN A 8 -8.42 1.98 -39.33
C ASN A 8 -8.92 3.42 -39.03
N GLU A 9 -7.99 4.37 -38.91
CA GLU A 9 -8.15 5.84 -38.85
C GLU A 9 -8.64 6.61 -37.60
N LYS A 10 -9.13 6.00 -36.50
CA LYS A 10 -9.63 6.77 -35.30
C LYS A 10 -8.90 6.54 -33.98
N GLY A 11 -7.73 5.90 -34.01
CA GLY A 11 -7.04 5.35 -32.83
C GLY A 11 -6.56 6.34 -31.74
N LEU A 12 -6.36 7.62 -32.04
CA LEU A 12 -5.74 8.55 -31.06
C LEU A 12 -6.75 9.20 -30.09
N TYR A 13 -7.98 9.47 -30.52
CA TYR A 13 -9.01 10.12 -29.69
C TYR A 13 -9.68 9.18 -28.69
N PHE A 14 -9.84 7.90 -29.05
CA PHE A 14 -10.50 6.91 -28.19
C PHE A 14 -9.64 6.50 -26.99
N LEU A 15 -8.32 6.41 -27.18
CA LEU A 15 -7.36 6.23 -26.08
C LEU A 15 -7.42 7.40 -25.10
N CYS A 16 -7.48 8.63 -25.59
CA CYS A 16 -7.51 9.83 -24.75
C CYS A 16 -8.79 9.92 -23.89
N LEU A 17 -9.96 9.62 -24.45
CA LEU A 17 -11.22 9.57 -23.70
C LEU A 17 -11.28 8.42 -22.70
N PHE A 18 -10.68 7.26 -23.02
CA PHE A 18 -10.55 6.16 -22.07
C PHE A 18 -9.65 6.56 -20.90
N PHE A 19 -8.52 7.23 -21.14
CA PHE A 19 -7.67 7.79 -20.06
C PHE A 19 -8.37 8.88 -19.26
N PHE A 20 -9.19 9.72 -19.88
CA PHE A 20 -9.92 10.79 -19.19
C PHE A 20 -11.04 10.22 -18.31
N PHE A 21 -11.82 9.27 -18.84
CA PHE A 21 -12.81 8.54 -18.05
C PHE A 21 -12.16 7.68 -16.98
N PHE A 22 -11.02 7.05 -17.25
CA PHE A 22 -10.27 6.30 -16.23
C PHE A 22 -9.72 7.26 -15.16
N SER A 23 -9.30 8.47 -15.52
CA SER A 23 -8.82 9.47 -14.56
C SER A 23 -9.95 10.05 -13.72
N ILE A 24 -11.11 10.35 -14.31
CA ILE A 24 -12.31 10.85 -13.61
C ILE A 24 -12.92 9.74 -12.75
N PHE A 25 -13.06 8.53 -13.29
CA PHE A 25 -13.57 7.37 -12.56
C PHE A 25 -12.62 6.96 -11.44
N CYS A 26 -11.30 6.94 -11.66
CA CYS A 26 -10.31 6.71 -10.60
C CYS A 26 -10.29 7.86 -9.58
N TYR A 27 -10.45 9.12 -10.00
CA TYR A 27 -10.57 10.26 -9.09
C TYR A 27 -11.84 10.19 -8.22
N LEU A 28 -12.98 9.80 -8.81
CA LEU A 28 -14.25 9.58 -8.11
C LEU A 28 -14.19 8.32 -7.21
N PHE A 29 -13.57 7.24 -7.68
CA PHE A 29 -13.33 6.01 -6.91
C PHE A 29 -12.40 6.26 -5.72
N GLN A 30 -11.33 7.05 -5.88
CA GLN A 30 -10.47 7.52 -4.78
C GLN A 30 -11.13 8.59 -3.89
N LYS A 31 -12.35 9.06 -4.19
CA LYS A 31 -13.04 10.10 -3.40
C LYS A 31 -14.00 9.54 -2.34
N GLY A 32 -14.47 8.31 -2.51
CA GLY A 32 -15.46 7.66 -1.63
C GLY A 32 -15.03 7.52 -0.16
N ASP A 33 -13.72 7.38 0.11
CA ASP A 33 -13.21 7.11 1.47
C ASP A 33 -12.62 8.36 2.18
N ARG A 34 -12.71 9.57 1.59
CA ARG A 34 -11.98 10.76 2.08
C ARG A 34 -12.55 11.42 3.35
N LEU A 35 -13.61 10.88 3.96
CA LEU A 35 -14.29 11.52 5.10
C LEU A 35 -13.57 11.29 6.45
N LEU A 36 -12.62 10.34 6.52
CA LEU A 36 -11.88 10.00 7.74
C LEU A 36 -10.38 10.01 7.47
N ASP A 37 -9.68 11.05 7.94
CA ASP A 37 -8.21 11.14 7.89
C ASP A 37 -7.58 10.22 8.95
N ILE A 38 -7.67 8.91 8.73
CA ILE A 38 -7.13 7.90 9.64
C ILE A 38 -5.63 7.75 9.37
N PRO A 39 -4.77 7.93 10.38
CA PRO A 39 -3.33 7.76 10.20
C PRO A 39 -2.94 6.27 10.15
N CYS A 40 -1.93 5.97 9.34
CA CYS A 40 -1.28 4.66 9.28
C CYS A 40 -0.65 4.34 10.64
N LYS A 41 -1.08 3.25 11.29
CA LYS A 41 -0.56 2.86 12.61
C LYS A 41 0.96 2.60 12.64
N VAL A 42 1.57 2.30 11.49
CA VAL A 42 3.02 2.02 11.40
C VAL A 42 3.86 3.30 11.28
N CYS A 43 3.50 4.23 10.38
CA CYS A 43 4.36 5.36 10.03
C CYS A 43 3.70 6.74 10.15
N GLY A 44 2.43 6.81 10.54
CA GLY A 44 1.68 8.06 10.69
C GLY A 44 1.30 8.75 9.38
N ASP A 45 1.71 8.23 8.23
CA ASP A 45 1.24 8.73 6.92
C ASP A 45 -0.26 8.45 6.73
N ARG A 46 -0.88 9.11 5.75
CA ARG A 46 -2.30 8.91 5.46
C ARG A 46 -2.60 7.45 5.12
N SER A 47 -3.58 6.86 5.80
CA SER A 47 -4.04 5.50 5.51
C SER A 47 -4.81 5.45 4.19
N SER A 48 -4.66 4.36 3.44
CA SER A 48 -5.49 4.05 2.27
C SER A 48 -6.63 3.08 2.60
N GLY A 49 -6.71 2.62 3.86
CA GLY A 49 -7.72 1.66 4.32
C GLY A 49 -7.14 0.63 5.28
N LYS A 50 -7.92 -0.40 5.57
CA LYS A 50 -7.48 -1.53 6.40
C LYS A 50 -6.70 -2.52 5.53
N HIS A 51 -5.45 -2.81 5.90
CA HIS A 51 -4.63 -3.83 5.26
C HIS A 51 -4.01 -4.70 6.34
N TYR A 52 -4.06 -6.03 6.17
CA TYR A 52 -3.46 -6.98 7.11
C TYR A 52 -3.89 -6.74 8.56
N GLY A 53 -5.14 -6.34 8.78
CA GLY A 53 -5.68 -6.14 10.12
C GLY A 53 -5.71 -4.75 10.68
N ILE A 54 -5.03 -3.79 10.07
CA ILE A 54 -4.96 -2.43 10.59
C ILE A 54 -5.04 -1.37 9.51
N TYR A 55 -5.43 -0.16 9.92
CA TYR A 55 -5.30 1.00 9.06
C TYR A 55 -3.83 1.28 8.76
N SER A 56 -3.49 1.22 7.47
CA SER A 56 -2.14 1.46 7.00
C SER A 56 -2.12 2.12 5.62
N CYS A 57 -1.00 2.77 5.30
CA CYS A 57 -0.78 3.34 3.98
C CYS A 57 -0.27 2.27 3.00
N ASP A 58 -0.43 2.51 1.70
CA ASP A 58 0.03 1.61 0.63
C ASP A 58 1.51 1.26 0.74
N GLY A 59 2.32 2.23 1.20
CA GLY A 59 3.75 2.02 1.40
C GLY A 59 4.06 0.95 2.44
N CYS A 60 3.34 0.94 3.57
CA CYS A 60 3.54 -0.05 4.63
C CYS A 60 2.87 -1.38 4.31
N SER A 61 1.66 -1.36 3.73
CA SER A 61 0.97 -2.56 3.22
C SER A 61 1.84 -3.32 2.22
N GLY A 62 2.32 -2.65 1.17
CA GLY A 62 3.18 -3.27 0.16
C GLY A 62 4.54 -3.72 0.71
N PHE A 63 5.11 -2.98 1.67
CA PHE A 63 6.34 -3.39 2.34
C PHE A 63 6.14 -4.67 3.15
N PHE A 64 5.06 -4.76 3.93
CA PHE A 64 4.75 -5.93 4.74
C PHE A 64 4.53 -7.16 3.86
N LYS A 65 3.70 -7.04 2.82
CA LYS A 65 3.46 -8.09 1.79
C LYS A 65 4.75 -8.69 1.25
N ARG A 66 5.67 -7.83 0.77
CA ARG A 66 6.96 -8.29 0.19
C ARG A 66 7.88 -8.92 1.22
N SER A 67 7.80 -8.49 2.47
CA SER A 67 8.64 -8.98 3.56
C SER A 67 8.22 -10.38 3.98
N ILE A 68 6.92 -10.59 4.24
CA ILE A 68 6.38 -11.89 4.66
C ILE A 68 6.39 -12.92 3.54
N HIS A 69 6.04 -12.54 2.30
CA HIS A 69 5.95 -13.49 1.20
C HIS A 69 7.30 -14.13 0.85
N ARG A 70 8.40 -13.38 1.05
CA ARG A 70 9.76 -13.88 0.81
C ARG A 70 10.50 -14.23 2.10
N ASN A 71 9.80 -14.31 3.24
CA ASN A 71 10.37 -14.51 4.57
C ASN A 71 11.65 -13.70 4.80
N ARG A 72 11.62 -12.40 4.48
CA ARG A 72 12.79 -11.53 4.56
C ARG A 72 13.18 -11.28 6.01
N ILE A 73 14.42 -11.61 6.34
CA ILE A 73 15.05 -11.26 7.60
C ILE A 73 15.86 -9.98 7.37
N TYR A 74 15.60 -8.96 8.19
CA TYR A 74 16.29 -7.69 8.12
C TYR A 74 17.06 -7.44 9.42
N THR A 75 18.29 -6.95 9.30
CA THR A 75 19.12 -6.55 10.44
C THR A 75 19.16 -5.04 10.58
N CYS A 76 18.93 -4.53 11.79
CA CYS A 76 19.09 -3.11 12.09
C CYS A 76 20.58 -2.74 12.06
N LYS A 77 20.94 -1.69 11.31
CA LYS A 77 22.31 -1.19 11.19
C LYS A 77 22.68 -0.12 12.22
N ALA A 78 21.72 0.34 13.03
CA ALA A 78 21.99 1.34 14.06
C ALA A 78 22.84 0.74 15.19
N THR A 79 23.71 1.55 15.76
CA THR A 79 24.57 1.23 16.90
C THR A 79 24.12 1.99 18.15
N GLY A 80 24.64 1.59 19.31
CA GLY A 80 24.29 2.23 20.60
C GLY A 80 22.80 2.10 20.96
N GLU A 81 22.26 3.13 21.59
CA GLU A 81 20.91 3.14 22.16
C GLU A 81 19.78 3.06 21.12
N LEU A 82 20.06 3.41 19.86
CA LEU A 82 19.10 3.39 18.75
C LEU A 82 18.94 2.00 18.11
N LYS A 83 19.74 1.00 18.51
CA LYS A 83 19.68 -0.35 17.94
C LYS A 83 18.29 -0.96 18.17
N GLY A 84 17.59 -1.24 17.06
CA GLY A 84 16.23 -1.80 17.10
C GLY A 84 15.12 -0.78 17.39
N ARG A 85 15.44 0.50 17.52
CA ARG A 85 14.50 1.59 17.86
C ARG A 85 14.57 2.75 16.86
N CYS A 86 14.94 2.48 15.61
CA CYS A 86 14.99 3.51 14.57
C CYS A 86 13.61 4.13 14.36
N PRO A 87 13.51 5.46 14.16
CA PRO A 87 12.24 6.13 13.93
C PRO A 87 11.54 5.59 12.67
N VAL A 88 10.24 5.34 12.79
CA VAL A 88 9.38 4.90 11.68
C VAL A 88 8.23 5.90 11.56
N ASP A 89 8.50 6.96 10.81
CA ASP A 89 7.56 8.00 10.41
C ASP A 89 7.49 8.09 8.87
N LYS A 90 6.66 9.00 8.33
CA LYS A 90 6.48 9.16 6.88
C LYS A 90 7.80 9.39 6.13
N THR A 91 8.68 10.20 6.69
CA THR A 91 9.96 10.61 6.09
C THR A 91 11.06 9.56 6.24
N HIS A 92 11.09 8.85 7.37
CA HIS A 92 12.21 8.01 7.79
C HIS A 92 11.92 6.51 7.76
N ARG A 93 10.67 6.09 7.46
CA ARG A 93 10.28 4.66 7.38
C ARG A 93 11.15 3.80 6.45
N ASN A 94 11.90 4.39 5.52
CA ASN A 94 12.78 3.65 4.61
C ASN A 94 14.23 3.50 5.11
N GLN A 95 14.62 4.20 6.19
CA GLN A 95 15.99 4.16 6.71
C GLN A 95 16.34 2.81 7.35
N CYS A 96 15.40 2.18 8.06
CA CYS A 96 15.61 0.89 8.70
C CYS A 96 14.47 -0.09 8.42
N ARG A 97 14.72 -1.04 7.50
CA ARG A 97 13.76 -2.10 7.15
C ARG A 97 13.46 -3.03 8.32
N ALA A 98 14.46 -3.29 9.18
CA ALA A 98 14.30 -4.13 10.37
C ALA A 98 13.31 -3.52 11.37
N CYS A 99 13.52 -2.26 11.75
CA CYS A 99 12.63 -1.58 12.70
C CYS A 99 11.25 -1.35 12.08
N ARG A 100 11.18 -1.04 10.77
CA ARG A 100 9.90 -0.94 10.07
C ARG A 100 9.10 -2.24 10.12
N LEU A 101 9.73 -3.38 9.80
CA LEU A 101 9.07 -4.69 9.82
C LEU A 101 8.67 -5.09 11.23
N SER A 102 9.54 -4.85 12.21
CA SER A 102 9.22 -5.07 13.63
C SER A 102 8.00 -4.25 14.05
N LYS A 103 7.93 -2.96 13.68
CA LYS A 103 6.79 -2.10 13.98
C LYS A 103 5.50 -2.53 13.27
N CYS A 104 5.59 -3.09 12.06
CA CYS A 104 4.43 -3.70 11.40
C CYS A 104 3.80 -4.80 12.28
N PHE A 105 4.62 -5.73 12.78
CA PHE A 105 4.14 -6.79 13.68
C PHE A 105 3.66 -6.25 15.03
N GLN A 106 4.38 -5.29 15.63
CA GLN A 106 3.97 -4.64 16.88
C GLN A 106 2.63 -3.89 16.75
N SER A 107 2.35 -3.36 15.55
CA SER A 107 1.07 -2.71 15.25
C SER A 107 -0.04 -3.72 14.97
N ALA A 108 0.18 -5.03 15.16
CA ALA A 108 -0.73 -6.12 14.86
C ALA A 108 -1.03 -6.31 13.36
N MET A 109 -0.08 -6.04 12.47
CA MET A 109 -0.21 -6.52 11.08
C MET A 109 -0.11 -8.05 11.06
N ASN A 110 -1.16 -8.71 10.59
CA ASN A 110 -1.23 -10.17 10.50
C ASN A 110 -1.20 -10.63 9.04
N LYS A 111 -0.33 -11.62 8.75
CA LYS A 111 -0.27 -12.29 7.46
C LYS A 111 -1.55 -13.10 7.16
N ASP A 112 -2.22 -13.59 8.19
CA ASP A 112 -3.35 -14.52 8.08
C ASP A 112 -4.70 -13.79 7.93
N GLU A 113 -4.78 -12.50 8.28
CA GLU A 113 -6.01 -11.71 8.12
C GLU A 113 -6.33 -11.39 6.64
N TYR A 114 -5.45 -11.78 5.70
CA TYR A 114 -5.77 -11.76 4.27
C TYR A 114 -6.97 -12.67 3.92
N ILE A 115 -7.33 -13.62 4.80
CA ILE A 115 -8.36 -14.64 4.54
C ILE A 115 -9.79 -14.17 4.87
N MET A 116 -9.98 -13.06 5.61
CA MET A 116 -11.32 -12.64 6.06
C MET A 116 -12.23 -12.03 4.95
N PHE A 117 -11.75 -11.84 3.72
CA PHE A 117 -12.55 -11.31 2.60
C PHE A 117 -12.80 -12.32 1.46
N LEU A 118 -12.37 -13.58 1.60
CA LEU A 118 -12.58 -14.61 0.58
C LEU A 118 -13.44 -15.80 1.05
N GLU A 119 -14.00 -15.73 2.26
CA GLU A 119 -14.87 -16.79 2.81
C GLU A 119 -16.25 -16.29 3.29
N ASN A 120 -16.80 -15.25 2.66
CA ASN A 120 -18.23 -14.90 2.82
C ASN A 120 -18.84 -14.46 1.50
#